data_AF-A0A7W1REH2-F1
#
_entry.id   AF-A0A7W1REH2-F1
#
_cell.length_a   1.000
_cell.length_b   1.000
_cell.length_c   1.000
_cell.angle_alpha   90.00
_cell.angle_beta   90.00
_cell.angle_gamma   90.00
#
_symmetry.space_group_name_H-M   'P 1'
#
loop_
_entity.id
_entity.type
_entity.pdbx_description
1 polymer ?
#
loop_
_entity_poly.entity_id
_entity_poly.type
_entity_poly.pdbx_seq_one_letter_code
_entity_poly.pdbx_strand_id
1 'polypeptide(L)'
;MTDSEQNTTDAQTALVTGKQRFVGETIDNQISGVMEDYDDHGNLIGKQTYDHGLLDGESLKYDQFHKITEKLTYQTGKLQGPAEFYKNGIPLLQTHFSEGTQDGEAIFYDEAGLVSARVQYAQGLLQGTRISYDPMGRIRQVFNYAQDVLEGPMAAYYPNGSLMDTGNYAQGQKQGEFISYYENGIIRQILVFDKGRQLYPPQFYDKNGYPKRWGTEG
;
A
#
# COMPACT_ATOMS: atom_id res chain seq x y z
N MET A 1 -10.19 38.77 50.37
CA MET A 1 -10.22 39.12 48.93
C MET A 1 -10.01 37.83 48.19
N THR A 2 -11.04 37.48 47.41
CA THR A 2 -11.13 36.41 46.40
C THR A 2 -10.80 34.99 46.85
N ASP A 3 -11.84 34.32 47.36
CA ASP A 3 -12.18 32.97 46.92
C ASP A 3 -12.19 32.95 45.38
N SER A 4 -11.46 32.01 44.76
CA SER A 4 -11.69 31.60 43.39
C SER A 4 -12.18 30.15 43.41
N GLU A 5 -13.49 30.04 43.22
CA GLU A 5 -14.29 28.83 43.22
C GLU A 5 -13.83 27.79 42.17
N GLN A 6 -13.69 26.55 42.64
CA GLN A 6 -14.27 25.32 42.10
C GLN A 6 -14.11 24.98 40.60
N ASN A 7 -13.16 24.09 40.34
CA ASN A 7 -13.36 22.71 39.89
C ASN A 7 -14.61 22.41 39.01
N THR A 8 -14.40 22.08 37.74
CA THR A 8 -15.36 21.32 36.93
C THR A 8 -14.68 20.07 36.38
N THR A 9 -14.56 19.04 37.22
CA THR A 9 -14.41 17.66 36.73
C THR A 9 -15.81 17.20 36.36
N ASP A 10 -16.23 17.44 35.11
CA ASP A 10 -17.48 16.90 34.63
C ASP A 10 -17.34 15.38 34.47
N ALA A 11 -18.21 14.66 35.17
CA ALA A 11 -18.26 13.22 35.28
C ALA A 11 -18.18 12.53 33.91
N GLN A 12 -17.63 11.31 33.86
CA GLN A 12 -17.75 10.39 32.72
C GLN A 12 -19.20 10.36 32.24
N THR A 13 -19.50 11.12 31.19
CA THR A 13 -20.85 11.31 30.68
C THR A 13 -20.84 10.88 29.23
N ALA A 14 -21.64 9.85 28.93
CA ALA A 14 -21.90 9.52 27.55
C ALA A 14 -22.78 10.63 26.96
N LEU A 15 -22.21 11.52 26.15
CA LEU A 15 -22.98 12.55 25.46
C LEU A 15 -23.49 11.95 24.14
N VAL A 16 -24.81 11.84 24.00
CA VAL A 16 -25.44 11.42 22.75
C VAL A 16 -25.96 12.64 22.02
N THR A 17 -25.40 12.93 20.85
CA THR A 17 -25.86 14.02 19.98
C THR A 17 -26.19 13.47 18.61
N GLY A 18 -27.48 13.31 18.31
CA GLY A 18 -27.92 12.76 17.04
C GLY A 18 -27.38 11.35 16.78
N LYS A 19 -26.51 11.22 15.77
CA LYS A 19 -25.91 9.95 15.33
C LYS A 19 -24.57 9.62 16.00
N GLN A 20 -24.18 10.36 17.03
CA GLN A 20 -22.90 10.19 17.71
C GLN A 20 -23.08 9.98 19.20
N ARG A 21 -22.22 9.14 19.77
CA ARG A 21 -22.09 8.92 21.21
C ARG A 21 -20.63 9.09 21.60
N PHE A 22 -20.36 10.10 22.41
CA PHE A 22 -19.05 10.28 23.02
C PHE A 22 -18.98 9.54 24.35
N VAL A 23 -17.85 8.90 24.66
CA VAL A 23 -17.54 8.26 25.94
C VAL A 23 -16.16 8.74 26.38
N GLY A 24 -16.13 9.67 27.34
CA GLY A 24 -14.88 10.25 27.82
C GLY A 24 -15.10 11.44 28.73
N GLU A 25 -14.09 12.29 28.78
CA GLU A 25 -14.06 13.53 29.55
C GLU A 25 -14.07 14.72 28.59
N THR A 26 -14.64 15.84 29.05
CA THR A 26 -14.55 17.13 28.36
C THR A 26 -13.89 18.12 29.30
N ILE A 27 -12.74 18.65 28.91
CA ILE A 27 -11.98 19.66 29.67
C ILE A 27 -11.78 20.86 28.75
N ASP A 28 -12.14 22.06 29.19
CA ASP A 28 -12.00 23.30 28.40
C ASP A 28 -12.60 23.22 26.98
N ASN A 29 -13.78 22.59 26.85
CA ASN A 29 -14.45 22.29 25.57
C ASN A 29 -13.66 21.36 24.61
N GLN A 30 -12.66 20.65 25.11
CA GLN A 30 -11.91 19.63 24.37
C GLN A 30 -12.27 18.23 24.89
N ILE A 31 -12.42 17.30 23.96
CA ILE A 31 -12.79 15.92 24.27
C ILE A 31 -11.55 15.03 24.39
N SER A 32 -11.51 14.19 25.44
CA SER A 32 -10.57 13.07 25.57
C SER A 32 -11.36 11.80 25.83
N GLY A 33 -11.32 10.85 24.90
CA GLY A 33 -12.13 9.63 24.95
C GLY A 33 -12.49 9.08 23.56
N VAL A 34 -13.52 8.24 23.52
CA VAL A 34 -13.94 7.56 22.29
C VAL A 34 -15.23 8.18 21.78
N MET A 35 -15.24 8.59 20.52
CA MET A 35 -16.45 8.91 19.77
C MET A 35 -16.93 7.67 19.01
N GLU A 36 -18.21 7.32 19.15
CA GLU A 36 -18.88 6.26 18.40
C GLU A 36 -19.87 6.89 17.41
N ASP A 37 -19.80 6.48 16.14
CA ASP A 37 -20.68 6.96 15.06
C ASP A 37 -21.70 5.88 14.65
N TYR A 38 -22.95 6.29 14.43
CA TYR A 38 -24.06 5.42 14.06
C TYR A 38 -24.75 5.86 12.77
N ASP A 39 -25.35 4.91 12.04
CA ASP A 39 -26.21 5.21 10.89
C ASP A 39 -27.66 5.60 11.30
N ASP A 40 -28.54 5.84 10.33
CA ASP A 40 -29.97 6.17 10.58
C ASP A 40 -30.76 5.04 11.25
N HIS A 41 -30.23 3.82 11.22
CA HIS A 41 -30.84 2.63 11.83
C HIS A 41 -30.24 2.31 13.20
N GLY A 42 -29.25 3.09 13.66
CA GLY A 42 -28.56 2.88 14.93
C GLY A 42 -27.46 1.82 14.89
N ASN A 43 -27.02 1.38 13.71
CA ASN A 43 -25.88 0.48 13.58
C ASN A 43 -24.57 1.27 13.76
N LEU A 44 -23.61 0.70 14.47
CA LEU A 44 -22.29 1.30 14.67
C LEU A 44 -21.48 1.26 13.38
N ILE A 45 -21.07 2.42 12.87
CA ILE A 45 -20.31 2.57 11.62
C ILE A 45 -18.89 3.10 11.82
N GLY A 46 -18.57 3.63 13.00
CA GLY A 46 -17.23 4.14 13.30
C GLY A 46 -16.91 4.27 14.78
N LYS A 47 -15.62 4.24 15.09
CA LYS A 47 -15.06 4.63 16.39
C LYS A 47 -13.82 5.48 16.17
N GLN A 48 -13.65 6.52 16.97
CA GLN A 48 -12.48 7.40 16.91
C GLN A 48 -12.02 7.74 18.32
N THR A 49 -10.71 7.66 18.57
CA THR A 49 -10.12 8.04 19.84
C THR A 49 -9.59 9.46 19.77
N TYR A 50 -9.90 10.26 20.78
CA TYR A 50 -9.49 11.65 20.92
C TYR A 50 -8.70 11.85 22.19
N ASP A 51 -7.71 12.75 22.13
CA ASP A 51 -7.05 13.36 23.26
C ASP A 51 -6.93 14.88 23.05
N HIS A 52 -7.38 15.67 24.04
CA HIS A 52 -7.39 17.14 23.99
C HIS A 52 -8.01 17.70 22.69
N GLY A 53 -9.08 17.05 22.21
CA GLY A 53 -9.82 17.43 21.00
C GLY A 53 -9.16 17.03 19.68
N LEU A 54 -8.00 16.36 19.70
CA LEU A 54 -7.31 15.84 18.52
C LEU A 54 -7.47 14.33 18.43
N LEU A 55 -7.49 13.78 17.21
CA LEU A 55 -7.44 12.32 17.04
C LEU A 55 -6.11 11.79 17.59
N ASP A 56 -6.17 10.89 18.55
CA ASP A 56 -5.00 10.27 19.16
C ASP A 56 -5.34 8.84 19.58
N GLY A 57 -4.71 7.86 18.94
CA GLY A 57 -5.05 6.44 19.05
C GLY A 57 -5.82 5.89 17.85
N GLU A 58 -6.59 4.83 18.08
CA GLU A 58 -7.22 4.06 17.01
C GLU A 58 -8.47 4.75 16.45
N SER A 59 -8.66 4.64 15.14
CA SER A 59 -9.88 4.96 14.41
C SER A 59 -10.32 3.75 13.59
N LEU A 60 -11.57 3.34 13.75
CA LEU A 60 -12.16 2.16 13.11
C LEU A 60 -13.37 2.58 12.27
N LYS A 61 -13.56 1.93 11.12
CA LYS A 61 -14.82 1.97 10.38
C LYS A 61 -15.35 0.57 10.14
N TYR A 62 -16.67 0.46 10.08
CA TYR A 62 -17.38 -0.80 9.90
C TYR A 62 -18.28 -0.76 8.65
N ASP A 63 -18.51 -1.93 8.05
CA ASP A 63 -19.56 -2.12 7.05
C ASP A 63 -20.94 -2.40 7.70
N GLN A 64 -21.97 -2.54 6.86
CA GLN A 64 -23.34 -2.88 7.30
C GLN A 64 -23.47 -4.22 8.06
N PHE A 65 -22.44 -5.07 8.01
CA PHE A 65 -22.37 -6.34 8.73
C PHE A 65 -21.46 -6.25 9.97
N HIS A 66 -21.10 -5.03 10.40
CA HIS A 66 -20.21 -4.75 11.52
C HIS A 66 -18.79 -5.32 11.36
N LYS A 67 -18.35 -5.60 10.13
CA LYS A 67 -16.96 -5.97 9.85
C LYS A 67 -16.12 -4.72 9.68
N ILE A 68 -14.91 -4.74 10.20
CA ILE A 68 -13.95 -3.65 10.01
C ILE A 68 -13.65 -3.50 8.51
N THR A 69 -13.69 -2.27 8.01
CA THR A 69 -13.28 -1.88 6.65
C THR A 69 -12.00 -1.07 6.66
N GLU A 70 -11.74 -0.36 7.76
CA GLU A 70 -10.59 0.52 7.92
C GLU A 70 -10.19 0.57 9.40
N LYS A 71 -8.90 0.44 9.66
CA LYS A 71 -8.27 0.60 10.97
C LYS A 71 -7.06 1.50 10.82
N LEU A 72 -7.12 2.68 11.41
CA LEU A 72 -6.08 3.70 11.34
C LEU A 72 -5.57 4.02 12.74
N THR A 73 -4.33 4.49 12.82
CA THR A 73 -3.72 4.99 14.04
C THR A 73 -3.39 6.46 13.85
N TYR A 74 -3.78 7.29 14.82
CA TYR A 74 -3.48 8.71 14.86
C TYR A 74 -2.58 9.04 16.05
N GLN A 75 -1.77 10.08 15.91
CA GLN A 75 -1.07 10.73 17.01
C GLN A 75 -1.22 12.24 16.80
N THR A 76 -1.75 12.95 17.79
CA THR A 76 -1.92 14.42 17.76
C THR A 76 -2.58 14.95 16.47
N GLY A 77 -3.60 14.25 15.97
CA GLY A 77 -4.41 14.63 14.82
C GLY A 77 -3.86 14.19 13.45
N LYS A 78 -2.69 13.52 13.40
CA LYS A 78 -2.09 13.01 12.16
C LYS A 78 -2.06 11.50 12.14
N LEU A 79 -2.16 10.89 10.95
CA LEU A 79 -1.91 9.47 10.80
C LEU A 79 -0.47 9.14 11.20
N GLN A 80 -0.34 8.19 12.11
CA GLN A 80 0.93 7.77 12.68
C GLN A 80 0.85 6.30 13.07
N GLY A 81 1.72 5.47 12.51
CA GLY A 81 1.73 4.05 12.79
C GLY A 81 0.98 3.21 11.75
N PRO A 82 0.53 2.00 12.12
CA PRO A 82 -0.10 1.07 11.19
C PRO A 82 -1.47 1.57 10.70
N ALA A 83 -1.75 1.26 9.44
CA ALA A 83 -3.03 1.42 8.79
C ALA A 83 -3.42 0.14 8.04
N GLU A 84 -4.65 -0.31 8.20
CA GLU A 84 -5.16 -1.54 7.63
C GLU A 84 -6.52 -1.31 6.98
N PHE A 85 -6.70 -1.87 5.80
CA PHE A 85 -7.93 -1.76 5.01
C PHE A 85 -8.41 -3.15 4.64
N TYR A 86 -9.73 -3.32 4.66
CA TYR A 86 -10.39 -4.60 4.50
C TYR A 86 -11.55 -4.48 3.52
N LYS A 87 -11.80 -5.57 2.77
CA LYS A 87 -12.97 -5.71 1.91
C LYS A 87 -13.68 -7.00 2.25
N ASN A 88 -14.94 -6.91 2.69
CA ASN A 88 -15.75 -8.07 3.13
C ASN A 88 -15.13 -8.90 4.26
N GLY A 89 -14.24 -8.30 5.06
CA GLY A 89 -13.47 -8.96 6.13
C GLY A 89 -12.16 -9.60 5.67
N ILE A 90 -11.80 -9.47 4.39
CA ILE A 90 -10.51 -9.91 3.85
C ILE A 90 -9.55 -8.71 3.85
N PRO A 91 -8.31 -8.84 4.37
CA PRO A 91 -7.32 -7.78 4.24
C PRO A 91 -7.16 -7.38 2.78
N LEU A 92 -7.08 -6.08 2.52
CA LEU A 92 -6.83 -5.51 1.19
C LEU A 92 -5.44 -4.88 1.15
N LEU A 93 -5.11 -4.12 2.21
CA LEU A 93 -3.87 -3.38 2.35
C LEU A 93 -3.49 -3.29 3.83
N GLN A 94 -2.23 -3.57 4.14
CA GLN A 94 -1.59 -3.17 5.39
C GLN A 94 -0.44 -2.23 5.05
N THR A 95 -0.33 -1.11 5.74
CA THR A 95 0.73 -0.13 5.53
C THR A 95 1.02 0.66 6.80
N HIS A 96 1.87 1.67 6.70
CA HIS A 96 2.31 2.48 7.82
C HIS A 96 2.36 3.95 7.39
N PHE A 97 2.06 4.83 8.34
CA PHE A 97 2.11 6.28 8.17
C PHE A 97 3.07 6.89 9.19
N SER A 98 3.75 7.95 8.77
CA SER A 98 4.61 8.78 9.60
C SER A 98 4.27 10.24 9.30
N GLU A 99 3.90 11.00 10.33
CA GLU A 99 3.53 12.41 10.24
C GLU A 99 2.47 12.72 9.16
N GLY A 100 1.50 11.83 9.00
CA GLY A 100 0.41 11.96 8.01
C GLY A 100 0.76 11.48 6.59
N THR A 101 1.97 11.00 6.35
CA THR A 101 2.42 10.50 5.03
C THR A 101 2.70 9.00 5.07
N GLN A 102 2.41 8.27 3.99
CA GLN A 102 2.70 6.83 3.93
C GLN A 102 4.22 6.60 3.93
N ASP A 103 4.71 5.76 4.82
CA ASP A 103 6.14 5.56 5.02
C ASP A 103 6.43 4.14 5.50
N GLY A 104 7.30 3.42 4.79
CA GLY A 104 7.61 2.01 5.02
C GLY A 104 6.90 1.05 4.06
N GLU A 105 6.82 -0.23 4.46
CA GLU A 105 6.26 -1.28 3.61
C GLU A 105 4.73 -1.23 3.56
N ALA A 106 4.20 -1.41 2.36
CA ALA A 106 2.80 -1.70 2.08
C ALA A 106 2.66 -3.13 1.57
N ILE A 107 1.78 -3.91 2.19
CA ILE A 107 1.45 -5.28 1.82
C ILE A 107 0.04 -5.29 1.26
N PHE A 108 -0.09 -5.73 0.02
CA PHE A 108 -1.35 -5.87 -0.69
C PHE A 108 -1.77 -7.34 -0.70
N TYR A 109 -3.08 -7.56 -0.62
CA TYR A 109 -3.67 -8.88 -0.59
C TYR A 109 -4.66 -9.04 -1.76
N ASP A 110 -4.83 -10.26 -2.25
CA ASP A 110 -5.85 -10.60 -3.25
C ASP A 110 -7.20 -10.95 -2.60
N GLU A 111 -8.18 -11.30 -3.43
CA GLU A 111 -9.54 -11.65 -2.97
C GLU A 111 -9.60 -12.94 -2.13
N ALA A 112 -8.53 -13.75 -2.13
CA ALA A 112 -8.41 -14.93 -1.27
C ALA A 112 -7.66 -14.61 0.05
N GLY A 113 -7.18 -13.38 0.22
CA GLY A 113 -6.38 -12.97 1.38
C GLY A 113 -4.91 -13.38 1.29
N LEU A 114 -4.42 -13.74 0.11
CA LEU A 114 -3.01 -14.05 -0.12
C LEU A 114 -2.25 -12.79 -0.52
N VAL A 115 -0.98 -12.69 -0.14
CA VAL A 115 -0.13 -11.53 -0.49
C VAL A 115 0.02 -11.46 -2.00
N SER A 116 -0.45 -10.37 -2.60
CA SER A 116 -0.38 -10.11 -4.04
C SER A 116 0.77 -9.17 -4.40
N ALA A 117 1.17 -8.28 -3.50
CA ALA A 117 2.34 -7.43 -3.66
C ALA A 117 2.92 -6.91 -2.35
N ARG A 118 4.21 -6.59 -2.37
CA ARG A 118 4.90 -5.77 -1.36
C ARG A 118 5.52 -4.57 -2.03
N VAL A 119 5.39 -3.41 -1.41
CA VAL A 119 5.78 -2.12 -1.99
C VAL A 119 6.40 -1.25 -0.91
N GLN A 120 7.52 -0.61 -1.21
CA GLN A 120 8.19 0.28 -0.26
C GLN A 120 7.83 1.75 -0.57
N TYR A 121 7.44 2.49 0.47
CA TYR A 121 7.15 3.92 0.40
C TYR A 121 8.10 4.72 1.30
N ALA A 122 8.38 5.95 0.90
CA ALA A 122 9.03 6.95 1.73
C ALA A 122 8.35 8.30 1.47
N GLN A 123 7.82 8.94 2.51
CA GLN A 123 7.16 10.24 2.41
C GLN A 123 6.05 10.30 1.34
N GLY A 124 5.25 9.23 1.25
CA GLY A 124 4.14 9.09 0.31
C GLY A 124 4.52 8.65 -1.10
N LEU A 125 5.81 8.50 -1.42
CA LEU A 125 6.30 8.13 -2.75
C LEU A 125 6.86 6.71 -2.75
N LEU A 126 6.72 5.99 -3.85
CA LEU A 126 7.38 4.70 -4.06
C LEU A 126 8.90 4.88 -4.03
N GLN A 127 9.55 4.13 -3.14
CA GLN A 127 10.98 4.22 -2.91
C GLN A 127 11.54 2.82 -2.64
N GLY A 128 12.37 2.31 -3.55
CA GLY A 128 12.95 0.97 -3.48
C GLY A 128 12.12 -0.06 -4.24
N THR A 129 12.02 -1.28 -3.71
CA THR A 129 11.50 -2.44 -4.45
C THR A 129 9.99 -2.57 -4.37
N ARG A 130 9.36 -2.86 -5.51
CA ARG A 130 8.01 -3.41 -5.63
C ARG A 130 8.09 -4.85 -6.11
N ILE A 131 7.53 -5.77 -5.34
CA ILE A 131 7.47 -7.20 -5.63
C ILE A 131 6.01 -7.60 -5.80
N SER A 132 5.67 -8.28 -6.90
CA SER A 132 4.34 -8.89 -7.08
C SER A 132 4.45 -10.41 -7.04
N TYR A 133 3.41 -11.06 -6.54
CA TYR A 133 3.34 -12.51 -6.37
C TYR A 133 2.21 -13.12 -7.20
N ASP A 134 2.33 -14.40 -7.53
CA ASP A 134 1.24 -15.19 -8.08
C ASP A 134 0.35 -15.81 -6.97
N PRO A 135 -0.78 -16.44 -7.32
CA PRO A 135 -1.65 -17.09 -6.32
C PRO A 135 -1.01 -18.24 -5.54
N MET A 136 0.18 -18.70 -5.91
CA MET A 136 0.95 -19.71 -5.17
C MET A 136 2.02 -19.06 -4.27
N GLY A 137 2.07 -17.72 -4.18
CA GLY A 137 3.03 -16.96 -3.39
C GLY A 137 4.42 -16.86 -4.04
N ARG A 138 4.56 -17.20 -5.32
CA ARG A 138 5.85 -17.09 -6.05
C ARG A 138 6.00 -15.70 -6.62
N ILE A 139 7.23 -15.18 -6.65
CA ILE A 139 7.51 -13.87 -7.25
C ILE A 139 7.17 -13.92 -8.74
N ARG A 140 6.33 -12.99 -9.19
CA ARG A 140 6.08 -12.74 -10.62
C ARG A 140 6.95 -11.63 -11.16
N GLN A 141 7.08 -10.53 -10.43
CA GLN A 141 7.80 -9.36 -10.92
C GLN A 141 8.48 -8.62 -9.77
N VAL A 142 9.62 -8.03 -10.10
CA VAL A 142 10.39 -7.14 -9.24
C VAL A 142 10.70 -5.89 -10.06
N PHE A 143 10.33 -4.73 -9.52
CA PHE A 143 10.67 -3.42 -10.07
C PHE A 143 11.31 -2.57 -8.98
N ASN A 144 12.17 -1.63 -9.36
CA ASN A 144 12.77 -0.67 -8.44
C ASN A 144 12.33 0.75 -8.81
N TYR A 145 12.09 1.56 -7.78
CA TYR A 145 11.60 2.93 -7.88
C TYR A 145 12.49 3.87 -7.05
N ALA A 146 12.61 5.10 -7.51
CA ALA A 146 13.13 6.22 -6.75
C ALA A 146 12.13 7.37 -6.91
N GLN A 147 11.48 7.79 -5.82
CA GLN A 147 10.48 8.86 -5.83
C GLN A 147 9.41 8.70 -6.94
N ASP A 148 8.69 7.58 -6.94
CA ASP A 148 7.68 7.19 -7.95
C ASP A 148 8.19 6.92 -9.37
N VAL A 149 9.48 7.11 -9.63
CA VAL A 149 10.08 6.89 -10.96
C VAL A 149 10.79 5.55 -11.00
N LEU A 150 10.52 4.74 -12.04
CA LEU A 150 11.26 3.48 -12.25
C LEU A 150 12.76 3.78 -12.41
N GLU A 151 13.57 3.16 -11.55
CA GLU A 151 15.01 3.39 -11.46
C GLU A 151 15.69 2.11 -11.00
N GLY A 152 16.65 1.63 -11.78
CA GLY A 152 17.38 0.40 -11.52
C GLY A 152 16.74 -0.86 -12.16
N PRO A 153 17.14 -2.05 -11.68
CA PRO A 153 16.86 -3.29 -12.37
C PRO A 153 15.39 -3.70 -12.27
N MET A 154 14.93 -4.47 -13.26
CA MET A 154 13.65 -5.18 -13.23
C MET A 154 13.85 -6.66 -13.54
N ALA A 155 12.96 -7.47 -13.01
CA ALA A 155 12.87 -8.89 -13.34
C ALA A 155 11.41 -9.33 -13.39
N ALA A 156 11.08 -10.23 -14.32
CA ALA A 156 9.82 -10.94 -14.35
C ALA A 156 10.09 -12.45 -14.46
N TYR A 157 9.20 -13.26 -13.90
CA TYR A 157 9.39 -14.70 -13.79
C TYR A 157 8.18 -15.47 -14.32
N TYR A 158 8.46 -16.65 -14.88
CA TYR A 158 7.47 -17.63 -15.25
C TYR A 158 6.86 -18.30 -14.00
N PRO A 159 5.68 -18.95 -14.11
CA PRO A 159 5.10 -19.69 -12.99
C PRO A 159 6.03 -20.78 -12.42
N ASN A 160 6.89 -21.39 -13.23
CA ASN A 160 7.86 -22.37 -12.74
C ASN A 160 9.04 -21.74 -11.96
N GLY A 161 9.09 -20.41 -11.83
CA GLY A 161 10.13 -19.65 -11.16
C GLY A 161 11.34 -19.28 -12.03
N SER A 162 11.38 -19.71 -13.31
CA SER A 162 12.46 -19.31 -14.21
C SER A 162 12.34 -17.86 -14.66
N LEU A 163 13.47 -17.21 -14.90
CA LEU A 163 13.52 -15.81 -15.34
C LEU A 163 12.84 -15.70 -16.71
N MET A 164 11.89 -14.78 -16.83
CA MET A 164 11.15 -14.51 -18.06
C MET A 164 11.70 -13.27 -18.77
N ASP A 165 11.86 -12.17 -18.04
CA ASP A 165 12.37 -10.91 -18.58
C ASP A 165 13.28 -10.22 -17.54
N THR A 166 14.29 -9.50 -18.02
CA THR A 166 15.10 -8.60 -17.19
C THR A 166 15.55 -7.38 -17.99
N GLY A 167 15.89 -6.31 -17.30
CA GLY A 167 16.42 -5.08 -17.87
C GLY A 167 16.64 -4.03 -16.80
N ASN A 168 16.91 -2.80 -17.23
CA ASN A 168 17.15 -1.68 -16.32
C ASN A 168 16.35 -0.45 -16.74
N TYR A 169 15.86 0.30 -15.75
CA TYR A 169 15.26 1.62 -15.96
C TYR A 169 16.19 2.72 -15.42
N ALA A 170 16.17 3.87 -16.07
CA ALA A 170 16.76 5.10 -15.59
C ALA A 170 15.78 6.23 -15.89
N GLN A 171 15.39 6.99 -14.87
CA GLN A 171 14.44 8.10 -14.99
C GLN A 171 13.13 7.70 -15.69
N GLY A 172 12.60 6.52 -15.35
CA GLY A 172 11.35 6.01 -15.91
C GLY A 172 11.49 5.40 -17.31
N GLN A 173 12.69 5.42 -17.89
CA GLN A 173 12.94 4.99 -19.26
C GLN A 173 13.79 3.73 -19.30
N LYS A 174 13.53 2.84 -20.26
CA LYS A 174 14.37 1.66 -20.51
C LYS A 174 15.78 2.10 -20.87
N GLN A 175 16.78 1.50 -20.23
CA GLN A 175 18.20 1.77 -20.45
C GLN A 175 18.98 0.46 -20.57
N GLY A 176 19.82 0.35 -21.59
CA GLY A 176 20.65 -0.83 -21.82
C GLY A 176 19.87 -2.01 -22.40
N GLU A 177 20.31 -3.23 -22.08
CA GLU A 177 19.71 -4.46 -22.59
C GLU A 177 18.43 -4.81 -21.83
N PHE A 178 17.41 -5.19 -22.59
CA PHE A 178 16.23 -5.89 -22.12
C PHE A 178 16.25 -7.28 -22.74
N ILE A 179 16.33 -8.29 -21.88
CA ILE A 179 16.52 -9.69 -22.27
C ILE A 179 15.27 -10.45 -21.86
N SER A 180 14.64 -11.10 -22.83
CA SER A 180 13.59 -12.09 -22.59
C SER A 180 14.14 -13.49 -22.76
N TYR A 181 13.66 -14.42 -21.96
CA TYR A 181 14.04 -15.83 -21.99
C TYR A 181 12.85 -16.70 -22.36
N TYR A 182 13.13 -17.94 -22.76
CA TYR A 182 12.18 -19.05 -22.76
C TYR A 182 12.14 -19.68 -21.37
N GLU A 183 11.10 -20.47 -21.07
CA GLU A 183 10.97 -21.14 -19.76
C GLU A 183 12.15 -22.05 -19.40
N ASN A 184 12.88 -22.57 -20.42
CA ASN A 184 14.08 -23.38 -20.25
C ASN A 184 15.36 -22.55 -19.98
N GLY A 185 15.25 -21.22 -19.84
CA GLY A 185 16.35 -20.30 -19.55
C GLY A 185 17.16 -19.87 -20.78
N ILE A 186 16.82 -20.32 -21.99
CA ILE A 186 17.48 -19.88 -23.21
C ILE A 186 16.97 -18.49 -23.59
N ILE A 187 17.87 -17.59 -24.00
CA ILE A 187 17.50 -16.25 -24.46
C ILE A 187 16.53 -16.39 -25.64
N ARG A 188 15.42 -15.66 -25.57
CA ARG A 188 14.41 -15.56 -26.62
C ARG A 188 14.62 -14.30 -27.45
N GLN A 189 14.93 -13.19 -26.77
CA GLN A 189 15.00 -11.87 -27.38
C GLN A 189 15.95 -10.96 -26.62
N ILE A 190 16.70 -10.14 -27.35
CA ILE A 190 17.46 -9.01 -26.79
C ILE A 190 17.02 -7.73 -27.51
N LEU A 191 16.69 -6.71 -26.72
CA LEU A 191 16.42 -5.34 -27.14
C LEU A 191 17.42 -4.41 -26.46
N VAL A 192 17.91 -3.39 -27.16
CA VAL A 192 18.84 -2.41 -26.56
C VAL A 192 18.23 -1.02 -26.64
N PHE A 193 18.16 -0.35 -25.49
CA PHE A 193 17.56 0.97 -25.34
C PHE A 193 18.57 2.01 -24.83
N ASP A 194 18.41 3.25 -25.28
CA ASP A 194 19.00 4.43 -24.65
C ASP A 194 17.91 5.47 -24.45
N LYS A 195 17.69 5.89 -23.20
CA LYS A 195 16.65 6.86 -22.84
C LYS A 195 15.28 6.50 -23.43
N GLY A 196 14.91 5.22 -23.32
CA GLY A 196 13.64 4.68 -23.79
C GLY A 196 13.55 4.46 -25.30
N ARG A 197 14.52 4.93 -26.10
CA ARG A 197 14.58 4.69 -27.54
C ARG A 197 15.32 3.40 -27.84
N GLN A 198 14.70 2.51 -28.61
CA GLN A 198 15.38 1.31 -29.12
C GLN A 198 16.48 1.71 -30.13
N LEU A 199 17.71 1.24 -29.90
CA LEU A 199 18.89 1.60 -30.71
C LEU A 199 19.10 0.70 -31.92
N TYR A 200 18.87 -0.61 -31.75
CA TYR A 200 19.18 -1.62 -32.76
C TYR A 200 17.94 -2.46 -33.09
N PRO A 201 17.87 -3.09 -34.27
CA PRO A 201 16.87 -4.13 -34.54
C PRO A 201 16.90 -5.23 -33.46
N PRO A 202 15.74 -5.80 -33.07
CA PRO A 202 15.71 -6.85 -32.06
C PRO A 202 16.52 -8.08 -32.50
N GLN A 203 17.25 -8.68 -31.55
CA GLN A 203 17.86 -9.99 -31.76
C GLN A 203 16.91 -11.05 -31.24
N PHE A 204 16.60 -12.06 -32.07
CA PHE A 204 15.71 -13.16 -31.71
C PHE A 204 16.45 -14.48 -31.80
N TYR A 205 16.09 -15.41 -30.93
CA TYR A 205 16.65 -16.74 -30.88
C TYR A 205 15.51 -17.77 -30.81
N ASP A 206 15.76 -18.99 -31.28
CA ASP A 206 14.85 -20.11 -31.08
C ASP A 206 15.05 -20.77 -29.71
N LYS A 207 14.22 -21.77 -29.40
CA LYS A 207 14.25 -22.51 -28.13
C LYS A 207 15.54 -23.33 -27.89
N ASN A 208 16.42 -23.41 -28.90
CA ASN A 208 17.72 -24.08 -28.82
C ASN A 208 18.88 -23.06 -28.76
N GLY A 209 18.57 -21.76 -28.82
CA GLY A 209 19.55 -20.67 -28.77
C GLY A 209 20.13 -20.28 -30.11
N TYR A 210 19.58 -20.77 -31.24
CA TYR A 210 20.04 -20.35 -32.56
C TYR A 210 19.40 -19.02 -32.96
N PRO A 211 20.18 -18.05 -33.47
CA PRO A 211 19.64 -16.78 -33.95
C PRO A 211 18.60 -16.99 -35.06
N LYS A 212 17.43 -16.39 -34.90
CA LYS A 212 16.43 -16.31 -35.97
C LYS A 212 16.83 -15.19 -36.91
N ARG A 213 17.27 -15.55 -38.12
CA ARG A 213 17.53 -14.58 -39.18
C ARG A 213 16.19 -14.04 -39.70
N TRP A 214 16.08 -12.73 -39.91
CA TRP A 214 14.97 -12.19 -40.69
C TRP A 214 15.07 -12.71 -42.13
N GLY A 215 13.99 -13.26 -42.67
CA GLY A 215 13.84 -13.53 -44.10
C GLY A 215 14.38 -14.85 -44.65
N THR A 216 14.00 -15.99 -44.06
CA THR A 216 13.84 -17.23 -44.86
C THR A 216 12.50 -17.87 -44.52
N GLU A 217 11.43 -17.26 -45.01
CA GLU A 217 10.34 -18.07 -45.55
C GLU A 217 10.87 -18.68 -46.84
N GLY A 218 10.93 -20.01 -46.87
CA GLY A 218 11.24 -20.84 -48.01
C GLY A 218 10.52 -22.16 -47.84
#